data_AF-A0A2W4I8A7-F1
#
_entry.id   AF-A0A2W4I8A7-F1
#
_cell.length_a   1.000
_cell.length_b   1.000
_cell.length_c   1.000
_cell.angle_alpha   90.00
_cell.angle_beta   90.00
_cell.angle_gamma   90.00
#
_symmetry.space_group_name_H-M   'P 1'
#
loop_
_entity.id
_entity.type
_entity.pdbx_description
1 polymer ?
#
loop_
_entity_poly.entity_id
_entity_poly.type
_entity_poly.pdbx_seq_one_letter_code
_entity_poly.pdbx_strand_id
1 'polypeptide(L)'
;MRAGSLSKEPVLSKLRDRFVCGYRNIMKDPYSGNSGIHPATGPAVTTTNGAGPRNLQLFIMAQDGTVVHCMPGYWNPNDLNAELDFADRLHRVWMDRSITEPQKKALFAQEQLRHIQTHSADVVARSELQGFDKQFCYKNNVTDAIANASLIPADWHDVPKEAFKTTDVILHERMAKQPFVNYSAFNIASFVNYGSHHYDKHEKDLEPETMANIRAHNLRDVLHETGDPVPKAKVTNVAASKPATSYPNMIAKPKEVEKTMVDGFWGYARKGDWVKADRVANYMLEKSPGSPTGHEMKAVIAYGKARYAEAYFHSYNAIRMGSKHPTIVGIYQKSRTAASSAAK
;
A
#
# COMPACT_ATOMS: atom_id res chain seq x y z
N MET A 1 10.14 -0.28 -8.80
CA MET A 1 8.77 -0.65 -8.36
C MET A 1 7.89 0.58 -8.50
N ARG A 2 6.77 0.51 -9.25
CA ARG A 2 5.75 1.57 -9.17
C ARG A 2 5.02 1.40 -7.82
N ALA A 3 5.59 1.96 -6.75
CA ALA A 3 4.91 2.04 -5.45
C ALA A 3 3.72 3.02 -5.45
N GLY A 4 3.23 3.43 -6.63
CA GLY A 4 2.12 4.37 -6.77
C GLY A 4 0.83 3.87 -6.14
N SER A 5 0.63 2.55 -6.08
CA SER A 5 -0.49 1.92 -5.38
C SER A 5 -0.36 2.03 -3.85
N LEU A 6 0.88 1.98 -3.33
CA LEU A 6 1.19 1.92 -1.90
C LEU A 6 1.36 3.29 -1.23
N SER A 7 1.65 4.32 -2.04
CA SER A 7 1.98 5.67 -1.59
C SER A 7 0.80 6.64 -1.59
N LYS A 8 -0.41 6.14 -1.86
CA LYS A 8 -1.65 6.93 -1.91
C LYS A 8 -2.63 6.47 -0.84
N GLU A 9 -3.42 7.41 -0.35
CA GLU A 9 -4.58 7.06 0.48
C GLU A 9 -5.66 6.37 -0.38
N PRO A 10 -6.44 5.44 0.21
CA PRO A 10 -6.43 5.02 1.63
C PRO A 10 -5.38 3.94 1.98
N VAL A 11 -4.61 3.46 1.01
CA VAL A 11 -3.66 2.34 1.19
C VAL A 11 -2.55 2.70 2.17
N LEU A 12 -1.98 3.90 2.04
CA LEU A 12 -0.86 4.32 2.86
C LEU A 12 -1.19 4.26 4.37
N SER A 13 -2.34 4.80 4.77
CA SER A 13 -2.78 4.71 6.17
C SER A 13 -3.04 3.27 6.59
N LYS A 14 -3.70 2.45 5.76
CA LYS A 14 -3.95 1.04 6.10
C LYS A 14 -2.68 0.23 6.29
N LEU A 15 -1.70 0.37 5.39
CA LEU A 15 -0.42 -0.30 5.49
C LEU A 15 0.31 0.09 6.77
N ARG A 16 0.32 1.38 7.08
CA ARG A 16 0.96 1.93 8.28
C ARG A 16 0.33 1.40 9.57
N ASP A 17 -1.00 1.27 9.60
CA ASP A 17 -1.73 1.00 10.83
C ASP A 17 -1.93 -0.50 11.09
N ARG A 18 -1.88 -1.34 10.04
CA ARG A 18 -2.27 -2.77 10.12
C ARG A 18 -1.22 -3.76 9.63
N PHE A 19 -0.19 -3.32 8.93
CA PHE A 19 0.79 -4.21 8.29
C PHE A 19 2.23 -3.87 8.68
N VAL A 20 3.07 -4.90 8.80
CA VAL A 20 4.52 -4.73 8.81
C VAL A 20 5.00 -4.81 7.35
N CYS A 21 5.53 -3.69 6.84
CA CYS A 21 5.95 -3.60 5.45
C CYS A 21 7.45 -3.87 5.30
N GLY A 22 7.80 -4.73 4.36
CA GLY A 22 9.18 -5.01 3.95
C GLY A 22 9.32 -4.98 2.42
N TYR A 23 10.55 -5.06 1.92
CA TYR A 23 10.81 -5.17 0.49
C TYR A 23 11.94 -6.16 0.21
N ARG A 24 11.88 -6.78 -0.96
CA ARG A 24 12.93 -7.63 -1.52
C ARG A 24 13.17 -7.22 -2.97
N ASN A 25 14.43 -7.15 -3.38
CA ASN A 25 14.77 -6.97 -4.78
C ASN A 25 14.63 -8.31 -5.53
N ILE A 26 13.78 -8.36 -6.56
CA ILE A 26 13.54 -9.54 -7.40
C ILE A 26 14.20 -9.45 -8.78
N MET A 27 15.05 -8.44 -9.05
CA MET A 27 15.62 -8.18 -10.38
C MET A 27 16.37 -9.38 -11.00
N LYS A 28 16.88 -10.30 -10.17
CA LYS A 28 17.58 -11.51 -10.63
C LYS A 28 16.69 -12.75 -10.68
N ASP A 29 15.43 -12.63 -10.30
CA ASP A 29 14.50 -13.76 -10.25
C ASP A 29 13.89 -13.99 -11.64
N PRO A 30 13.67 -15.25 -12.06
CA PRO A 30 13.24 -15.62 -13.41
C PRO A 30 11.81 -15.16 -13.76
N TYR A 31 11.05 -14.76 -12.74
CA TYR A 31 9.71 -14.20 -12.87
C TYR A 31 9.70 -12.67 -12.81
N SER A 32 10.86 -12.00 -12.74
CA SER A 32 10.89 -10.55 -12.86
C SER A 32 10.60 -10.14 -14.31
N GLY A 33 9.63 -9.25 -14.48
CA GLY A 33 9.35 -8.60 -15.74
C GLY A 33 10.30 -7.43 -15.96
N ASN A 34 10.62 -7.16 -17.23
CA ASN A 34 11.45 -6.03 -17.60
C ASN A 34 10.56 -4.80 -17.86
N SER A 35 10.41 -3.94 -16.85
CA SER A 35 9.76 -2.64 -17.02
C SER A 35 10.77 -1.61 -17.52
N GLY A 36 10.29 -0.70 -18.37
CA GLY A 36 11.00 0.52 -18.70
C GLY A 36 11.40 1.37 -17.48
N ILE A 37 12.23 2.40 -17.70
CA ILE A 37 12.72 3.25 -16.61
C ILE A 37 11.65 4.30 -16.31
N HIS A 38 11.21 4.38 -15.06
CA HIS A 38 10.22 5.35 -14.64
C HIS A 38 10.83 6.39 -13.69
N PRO A 39 10.56 7.69 -13.89
CA PRO A 39 10.95 8.71 -12.93
C PRO A 39 10.25 8.46 -11.58
N ALA A 40 10.94 8.75 -10.47
CA ALA A 40 10.39 8.59 -9.12
C ALA A 40 9.12 9.41 -8.88
N THR A 41 8.99 10.55 -9.58
CA THR A 41 7.84 11.45 -9.54
C THR A 41 6.80 11.16 -10.63
N GLY A 42 7.07 10.16 -11.49
CA GLY A 42 6.20 9.83 -12.62
C GLY A 42 4.83 9.36 -12.16
N PRO A 43 3.74 10.05 -12.53
CA PRO A 43 2.41 9.59 -12.19
C PRO A 43 2.12 8.24 -12.87
N ALA A 44 1.41 7.36 -12.16
CA ALA A 44 0.77 6.20 -12.79
C ALA A 44 -0.47 6.68 -13.57
N VAL A 45 -0.24 7.38 -14.68
CA VAL A 45 -1.30 7.78 -15.61
C VAL A 45 -1.65 6.55 -16.46
N THR A 46 -2.94 6.34 -16.72
CA THR A 46 -3.46 5.34 -17.68
C THR A 46 -2.88 3.93 -17.48
N THR A 47 -3.12 3.34 -16.31
CA THR A 47 -2.72 1.97 -16.00
C THR A 47 -3.89 1.17 -15.45
N THR A 48 -3.91 -0.13 -15.71
CA THR A 48 -4.91 -1.08 -15.22
C THR A 48 -4.41 -1.80 -13.95
N ASN A 49 -5.34 -2.36 -13.18
CA ASN A 49 -5.04 -3.32 -12.14
C ASN A 49 -4.38 -4.54 -12.77
N GLY A 50 -3.30 -5.01 -12.15
CA GLY A 50 -2.50 -6.10 -12.70
C GLY A 50 -1.52 -5.70 -13.80
N ALA A 51 -1.42 -4.42 -14.17
CA ALA A 51 -0.54 -3.99 -15.27
C ALA A 51 0.91 -4.44 -15.05
N GLY A 52 1.46 -5.11 -16.07
CA GLY A 52 2.68 -5.92 -15.95
C GLY A 52 2.46 -7.19 -15.14
N PRO A 53 1.51 -8.06 -15.50
CA PRO A 53 1.06 -9.18 -14.66
C PRO A 53 2.12 -10.24 -14.38
N ARG A 54 3.18 -10.29 -15.21
CA ARG A 54 4.43 -11.03 -14.94
C ARG A 54 5.13 -10.61 -13.65
N ASN A 55 4.94 -9.38 -13.18
CA ASN A 55 5.58 -8.87 -11.97
C ASN A 55 4.69 -9.09 -10.76
N LEU A 56 5.00 -10.08 -9.92
CA LEU A 56 4.38 -10.17 -8.59
C LEU A 56 4.97 -9.09 -7.68
N GLN A 57 4.21 -8.03 -7.42
CA GLN A 57 4.72 -6.85 -6.72
C GLN A 57 4.48 -6.89 -5.22
N LEU A 58 3.41 -7.56 -4.77
CA LEU A 58 3.04 -7.61 -3.35
C LEU A 58 2.78 -9.04 -2.91
N PHE A 59 3.33 -9.36 -1.75
CA PHE A 59 2.94 -10.51 -0.95
C PHE A 59 2.40 -10.01 0.38
N ILE A 60 1.29 -10.59 0.80
CA ILE A 60 0.72 -10.40 2.12
C ILE A 60 0.80 -11.76 2.81
N MET A 61 1.48 -11.80 3.94
CA MET A 61 1.87 -13.03 4.61
C MET A 61 1.53 -12.98 6.10
N ALA A 62 1.26 -14.15 6.68
CA ALA A 62 1.27 -14.33 8.12
C ALA A 62 2.72 -14.33 8.65
N GLN A 63 2.87 -14.24 9.98
CA GLN A 63 4.18 -14.14 10.64
C GLN A 63 5.08 -15.37 10.41
N ASP A 64 4.49 -16.53 10.14
CA ASP A 64 5.18 -17.78 9.84
C ASP A 64 5.62 -17.91 8.35
N GLY A 65 5.40 -16.87 7.55
CA GLY A 65 5.71 -16.87 6.12
C GLY A 65 4.64 -17.52 5.23
N THR A 66 3.49 -17.89 5.79
CA THR A 66 2.35 -18.37 4.99
C THR A 66 1.77 -17.24 4.15
N VAL A 67 1.67 -17.46 2.84
CA VAL A 67 1.04 -16.50 1.92
C VAL A 67 -0.47 -16.50 2.15
N VAL A 68 -1.02 -15.34 2.52
CA VAL A 68 -2.47 -15.14 2.66
C VAL A 68 -3.06 -14.44 1.44
N HIS A 69 -2.28 -13.60 0.75
CA HIS A 69 -2.67 -12.97 -0.51
C HIS A 69 -1.45 -12.49 -1.29
N CYS A 70 -1.58 -12.29 -2.61
CA CYS A 70 -0.53 -11.64 -3.40
C CYS A 70 -1.12 -10.92 -4.62
N MET A 71 -0.43 -9.88 -5.09
CA MET A 71 -0.97 -8.95 -6.10
C MET A 71 0.08 -8.69 -7.20
N PRO A 72 -0.22 -8.99 -8.47
CA PRO A 72 0.65 -8.67 -9.58
C PRO A 72 0.45 -7.22 -10.00
N GLY A 73 1.52 -6.63 -10.53
CA GLY A 73 1.45 -5.33 -11.20
C GLY A 73 0.99 -4.18 -10.31
N TYR A 74 0.60 -3.10 -10.97
CA TYR A 74 -0.04 -1.94 -10.33
C TYR A 74 -1.48 -2.27 -9.94
N TRP A 75 -1.96 -1.66 -8.85
CA TRP A 75 -3.37 -1.61 -8.50
C TRP A 75 -3.84 -0.20 -8.15
N ASN A 76 -5.08 0.15 -8.49
CA ASN A 76 -5.69 1.38 -8.03
C ASN A 76 -5.73 1.39 -6.48
N PRO A 77 -5.44 2.53 -5.80
CA PRO A 77 -5.43 2.58 -4.35
C PRO A 77 -6.73 2.12 -3.67
N ASN A 78 -7.90 2.47 -4.20
CA ASN A 78 -9.16 2.05 -3.59
C ASN A 78 -9.37 0.54 -3.71
N ASP A 79 -9.02 -0.03 -4.87
CA ASP A 79 -9.14 -1.46 -5.14
C ASP A 79 -8.13 -2.23 -4.28
N LEU A 80 -6.86 -1.79 -4.23
CA LEU A 80 -5.84 -2.37 -3.36
C LEU A 80 -6.23 -2.31 -1.88
N ASN A 81 -6.87 -1.23 -1.43
CA ASN A 81 -7.33 -1.11 -0.06
C ASN A 81 -8.41 -2.16 0.29
N ALA A 82 -9.29 -2.48 -0.65
CA ALA A 82 -10.27 -3.55 -0.51
C ALA A 82 -9.59 -4.94 -0.48
N GLU A 83 -8.58 -5.15 -1.32
CA GLU A 83 -7.76 -6.37 -1.33
C GLU A 83 -6.98 -6.57 -0.02
N LEU A 84 -6.51 -5.50 0.60
CA LEU A 84 -5.90 -5.56 1.93
C LEU A 84 -6.91 -5.95 3.02
N ASP A 85 -8.15 -5.44 2.97
CA ASP A 85 -9.20 -5.90 3.89
C ASP A 85 -9.57 -7.36 3.65
N PHE A 86 -9.53 -7.81 2.41
CA PHE A 86 -9.76 -9.20 2.07
C PHE A 86 -8.63 -10.10 2.62
N ALA A 87 -7.37 -9.69 2.45
CA ALA A 87 -6.23 -10.40 3.01
C ALA A 87 -6.29 -10.49 4.55
N ASP A 88 -6.77 -9.44 5.23
CA ASP A 88 -7.03 -9.48 6.67
C ASP A 88 -8.08 -10.54 7.07
N ARG A 89 -9.13 -10.73 6.26
CA ARG A 89 -10.14 -11.78 6.49
C ARG A 89 -9.52 -13.17 6.34
N LEU A 90 -8.73 -13.39 5.28
CA LEU A 90 -8.02 -14.65 5.07
C LEU A 90 -7.01 -14.93 6.18
N HIS A 91 -6.32 -13.90 6.68
CA HIS A 91 -5.42 -14.04 7.82
C HIS A 91 -6.16 -14.51 9.08
N ARG A 92 -7.38 -14.04 9.35
CA ARG A 92 -8.19 -14.55 10.48
C ARG A 92 -8.53 -16.03 10.32
N VAL A 93 -8.86 -16.47 9.10
CA VAL A 93 -9.05 -17.90 8.79
C VAL A 93 -7.77 -18.69 9.08
N TRP A 94 -6.61 -18.17 8.68
CA TRP A 94 -5.33 -18.82 8.99
C TRP A 94 -5.07 -18.94 10.49
N MET A 95 -5.36 -17.89 11.25
CA MET A 95 -5.07 -17.82 12.69
C MET A 95 -6.09 -18.57 13.57
N ASP A 96 -7.26 -18.91 13.03
CA ASP A 96 -8.28 -19.62 13.79
C ASP A 96 -7.84 -21.04 14.15
N ARG A 97 -7.71 -21.32 15.45
CA ARG A 97 -7.27 -22.63 15.97
C ARG A 97 -8.40 -23.65 16.09
N SER A 98 -9.65 -23.22 15.94
CA SER A 98 -10.83 -24.08 16.03
C SER A 98 -11.10 -24.85 14.74
N ILE A 99 -10.54 -24.40 13.61
CA ILE A 99 -10.68 -25.06 12.30
C ILE A 99 -9.40 -25.78 11.91
N THR A 100 -9.57 -26.96 11.31
CA THR A 100 -8.46 -27.82 10.85
C THR A 100 -7.80 -27.25 9.60
N GLU A 101 -6.57 -27.67 9.31
CA GLU A 101 -5.86 -27.21 8.11
C GLU A 101 -6.60 -27.53 6.79
N PRO A 102 -7.21 -28.72 6.59
CA PRO A 102 -8.03 -28.97 5.40
C PRO A 102 -9.22 -28.01 5.27
N GLN A 103 -9.89 -27.69 6.39
CA GLN A 103 -10.99 -26.72 6.40
C GLN A 103 -10.50 -25.30 6.08
N LYS A 104 -9.35 -24.88 6.61
CA LYS A 104 -8.72 -23.60 6.26
C LYS A 104 -8.47 -23.50 4.76
N LYS A 105 -7.91 -24.55 4.15
CA LYS A 105 -7.62 -24.57 2.70
C LYS A 105 -8.91 -24.50 1.87
N ALA A 106 -9.95 -25.22 2.27
CA ALA A 106 -11.26 -25.16 1.62
C ALA A 106 -11.89 -23.76 1.73
N LEU A 107 -11.89 -23.18 2.94
CA LEU A 107 -12.40 -21.82 3.19
C LEU A 107 -11.61 -20.77 2.41
N PHE A 108 -10.28 -20.89 2.35
CA PHE A 108 -9.43 -20.00 1.56
C PHE A 108 -9.83 -20.00 0.10
N ALA A 109 -9.92 -21.18 -0.52
CA ALA A 109 -10.30 -21.30 -1.93
C ALA A 109 -11.72 -20.76 -2.18
N GLN A 110 -12.66 -21.07 -1.29
CA GLN A 110 -14.03 -20.57 -1.38
C GLN A 110 -14.09 -19.03 -1.27
N GLU A 111 -13.37 -18.45 -0.31
CA GLU A 111 -13.35 -17.00 -0.08
C GLU A 111 -12.71 -16.25 -1.25
N GLN A 112 -11.64 -16.78 -1.84
CA GLN A 112 -11.04 -16.23 -3.07
C GLN A 112 -12.05 -16.19 -4.22
N LEU A 113 -12.73 -17.31 -4.49
CA LEU A 113 -13.73 -17.38 -5.57
C LEU A 113 -14.98 -16.53 -5.29
N ARG A 114 -15.40 -16.45 -4.02
CA ARG A 114 -16.54 -15.62 -3.60
C ARG A 114 -16.22 -14.13 -3.72
N HIS A 115 -15.00 -13.73 -3.40
CA HIS A 115 -14.58 -12.32 -3.42
C HIS A 115 -14.64 -11.73 -4.83
N ILE A 116 -14.38 -12.52 -5.88
CA ILE A 116 -14.61 -12.14 -7.29
C ILE A 116 -16.02 -11.56 -7.50
N GLN A 117 -17.04 -12.20 -6.92
CA GLN A 117 -18.44 -11.78 -7.07
C GLN A 117 -18.76 -10.45 -6.36
N THR A 118 -17.85 -9.94 -5.54
CA THR A 118 -18.00 -8.67 -4.81
C THR A 118 -17.35 -7.51 -5.55
N HIS A 119 -16.63 -7.76 -6.64
CA HIS A 119 -15.97 -6.72 -7.41
C HIS A 119 -16.99 -5.85 -8.14
N SER A 120 -16.87 -4.54 -7.94
CA SER A 120 -17.68 -3.56 -8.67
C SER A 120 -17.33 -3.56 -10.16
N ALA A 121 -18.26 -3.11 -11.00
CA ALA A 121 -18.01 -2.91 -12.44
C ALA A 121 -16.76 -2.04 -12.71
N ASP A 122 -16.51 -1.09 -11.81
CA ASP A 122 -15.35 -0.21 -11.79
C ASP A 122 -14.01 -0.96 -11.60
N VAL A 123 -13.98 -1.91 -10.65
CA VAL A 123 -12.82 -2.78 -10.41
C VAL A 123 -12.58 -3.67 -11.63
N VAL A 124 -13.66 -4.27 -12.16
CA VAL A 124 -13.60 -5.14 -13.34
C VAL A 124 -13.08 -4.37 -14.55
N ALA A 125 -13.62 -3.18 -14.83
CA ALA A 125 -13.16 -2.32 -15.92
C ALA A 125 -11.69 -1.91 -15.77
N ARG A 126 -11.25 -1.59 -14.56
CA ARG A 126 -9.83 -1.30 -14.29
C ARG A 126 -8.94 -2.53 -14.36
N SER A 127 -9.48 -3.74 -14.29
CA SER A 127 -8.72 -5.00 -14.28
C SER A 127 -8.66 -5.68 -15.65
N GLU A 128 -9.16 -5.02 -16.70
CA GLU A 128 -9.02 -5.52 -18.06
C GLU A 128 -7.55 -5.78 -18.41
N LEU A 129 -7.28 -6.98 -18.96
CA LEU A 129 -5.96 -7.31 -19.47
C LEU A 129 -5.55 -6.33 -20.56
N GLN A 130 -4.30 -5.88 -20.53
CA GLN A 130 -3.80 -4.99 -21.56
C GLN A 130 -3.65 -5.76 -22.89
N GLY A 131 -3.74 -5.06 -24.03
CA GLY A 131 -3.76 -5.71 -25.35
C GLY A 131 -2.57 -6.66 -25.60
N PHE A 132 -1.38 -6.28 -25.15
CA PHE A 132 -0.19 -7.14 -25.24
C PHE A 132 -0.25 -8.38 -24.33
N ASP A 133 -0.95 -8.31 -23.19
CA ASP A 133 -1.08 -9.45 -22.27
C ASP A 133 -2.08 -10.44 -22.83
N LYS A 134 -3.19 -9.93 -23.37
CA LYS A 134 -4.15 -10.76 -24.10
C LYS A 134 -3.47 -11.44 -25.31
N GLN A 135 -2.62 -10.71 -26.05
CA GLN A 135 -1.86 -11.28 -27.18
C GLN A 135 -0.90 -12.37 -26.71
N PHE A 136 -0.23 -12.17 -25.57
CA PHE A 136 0.60 -13.20 -24.97
C PHE A 136 -0.22 -14.43 -24.59
N CYS A 137 -1.35 -14.25 -23.91
CA CYS A 137 -2.23 -15.34 -23.50
C CYS A 137 -2.74 -16.13 -24.72
N TYR A 138 -3.10 -15.44 -25.79
CA TYR A 138 -3.49 -16.05 -27.07
C TYR A 138 -2.37 -16.89 -27.67
N LYS A 139 -1.19 -16.29 -27.92
CA LYS A 139 -0.07 -16.94 -28.58
C LYS A 139 0.47 -18.15 -27.80
N ASN A 140 0.37 -18.11 -26.48
CA ASN A 140 0.90 -19.16 -25.59
C ASN A 140 -0.20 -20.08 -25.04
N ASN A 141 -1.44 -19.96 -25.53
CA ASN A 141 -2.58 -20.76 -25.09
C ASN A 141 -2.72 -20.83 -23.56
N VAL A 142 -2.70 -19.67 -22.90
CA VAL A 142 -2.86 -19.56 -21.44
C VAL A 142 -4.35 -19.76 -21.10
N THR A 143 -4.76 -21.02 -21.03
CA THR A 143 -6.17 -21.43 -21.01
C THR A 143 -6.94 -20.91 -19.79
N ASP A 144 -6.29 -20.75 -18.64
CA ASP A 144 -6.94 -20.24 -17.44
C ASP A 144 -7.17 -18.72 -17.46
N ALA A 145 -6.58 -17.99 -18.41
CA ALA A 145 -6.88 -16.59 -18.70
C ALA A 145 -8.02 -16.42 -19.73
N ILE A 146 -8.49 -17.50 -20.38
CA ILE A 146 -9.58 -17.46 -21.36
C ILE A 146 -10.91 -17.51 -20.61
N ALA A 147 -11.77 -16.51 -20.85
CA ALA A 147 -13.13 -16.48 -20.31
C ALA A 147 -14.10 -17.29 -21.17
N ASN A 148 -13.96 -17.18 -22.50
CA ASN A 148 -14.79 -17.92 -23.44
C ASN A 148 -13.98 -18.34 -24.67
N ALA A 149 -13.72 -19.64 -24.78
CA ALA A 149 -12.95 -20.21 -25.88
C ALA A 149 -13.64 -20.09 -27.24
N SER A 150 -14.97 -20.00 -27.30
CA SER A 150 -15.68 -19.83 -28.58
C SER A 150 -15.51 -18.44 -29.19
N LEU A 151 -15.04 -17.48 -28.39
CA LEU A 151 -14.73 -16.13 -28.82
C LEU A 151 -13.26 -15.95 -29.22
N ILE A 152 -12.46 -17.03 -29.26
CA ILE A 152 -11.05 -16.98 -29.65
C ILE A 152 -10.95 -17.28 -31.16
N PRO A 153 -10.86 -16.26 -32.04
CA PRO A 153 -10.66 -16.45 -33.48
C PRO A 153 -9.30 -17.05 -33.83
N ALA A 154 -9.19 -17.51 -35.08
CA ALA A 154 -7.92 -17.98 -35.66
C ALA A 154 -6.90 -16.85 -35.90
N ASP A 155 -7.36 -15.59 -35.96
CA ASP A 155 -6.50 -14.40 -36.05
C ASP A 155 -6.66 -13.54 -34.77
N TRP A 156 -5.52 -13.12 -34.20
CA TRP A 156 -5.46 -12.26 -33.01
C TRP A 156 -6.15 -10.90 -33.19
N HIS A 157 -6.18 -10.37 -34.41
CA HIS A 157 -6.65 -9.00 -34.66
C HIS A 157 -8.14 -8.78 -34.37
N ASP A 158 -8.94 -9.84 -34.36
CA ASP A 158 -10.39 -9.78 -34.16
C ASP A 158 -10.83 -10.30 -32.78
N VAL A 159 -9.91 -10.51 -31.84
CA VAL A 159 -10.28 -11.12 -30.54
C VAL A 159 -11.07 -10.11 -29.70
N PRO A 160 -12.35 -10.40 -29.38
CA PRO A 160 -13.15 -9.52 -28.54
C PRO A 160 -12.59 -9.51 -27.11
N LYS A 161 -12.80 -8.38 -26.42
CA LYS A 161 -12.32 -8.16 -25.05
C LYS A 161 -12.90 -9.19 -24.06
N GLU A 162 -14.11 -9.65 -24.31
CA GLU A 162 -14.84 -10.65 -23.51
C GLU A 162 -14.29 -12.07 -23.67
N ALA A 163 -13.36 -12.32 -24.61
CA ALA A 163 -12.74 -13.63 -24.77
C ALA A 163 -11.80 -13.98 -23.60
N PHE A 164 -11.30 -12.97 -22.87
CA PHE A 164 -10.37 -13.14 -21.76
C PHE A 164 -10.99 -12.73 -20.43
N LYS A 165 -10.53 -13.40 -19.36
CA LYS A 165 -10.81 -13.00 -17.99
C LYS A 165 -10.06 -11.72 -17.65
N THR A 166 -10.61 -10.93 -16.74
CA THR A 166 -9.92 -9.79 -16.14
C THR A 166 -8.89 -10.26 -15.12
N THR A 167 -7.89 -9.42 -14.84
CA THR A 167 -6.76 -9.77 -13.97
C THR A 167 -7.20 -10.12 -12.54
N ASP A 168 -8.21 -9.43 -12.02
CA ASP A 168 -8.77 -9.72 -10.71
C ASP A 168 -9.32 -11.15 -10.64
N VAL A 169 -10.05 -11.60 -11.66
CA VAL A 169 -10.56 -12.98 -11.75
C VAL A 169 -9.40 -13.98 -11.81
N ILE A 170 -8.43 -13.76 -12.70
CA ILE A 170 -7.27 -14.66 -12.87
C ILE A 170 -6.49 -14.78 -11.55
N LEU A 171 -6.24 -13.66 -10.87
CA LEU A 171 -5.55 -13.61 -9.58
C LEU A 171 -6.27 -14.46 -8.54
N HIS A 172 -7.57 -14.27 -8.34
CA HIS A 172 -8.29 -14.99 -7.29
C HIS A 172 -8.44 -16.48 -7.60
N GLU A 173 -8.68 -16.85 -8.86
CA GLU A 173 -8.71 -18.26 -9.28
C GLU A 173 -7.35 -18.95 -9.08
N ARG A 174 -6.24 -18.26 -9.37
CA ARG A 174 -4.89 -18.81 -9.15
C ARG A 174 -4.50 -18.85 -7.68
N MET A 175 -4.94 -17.88 -6.88
CA MET A 175 -4.78 -17.93 -5.42
C MET A 175 -5.55 -19.12 -4.85
N ALA A 176 -6.79 -19.36 -5.28
CA ALA A 176 -7.61 -20.47 -4.81
C ALA A 176 -6.95 -21.86 -5.00
N LYS A 177 -6.06 -21.99 -5.99
CA LYS A 177 -5.28 -23.21 -6.26
C LYS A 177 -4.03 -23.37 -5.37
N GLN A 178 -3.64 -22.32 -4.63
CA GLN A 178 -2.46 -22.30 -3.75
C GLN A 178 -2.82 -21.88 -2.32
N PRO A 179 -3.73 -22.60 -1.63
CA PRO A 179 -4.26 -22.16 -0.35
C PRO A 179 -3.22 -22.27 0.78
N PHE A 180 -2.94 -21.14 1.44
CA PHE A 180 -2.04 -21.05 2.60
C PHE A 180 -0.69 -21.76 2.41
N VAL A 181 -0.08 -21.57 1.24
CA VAL A 181 1.25 -22.11 0.95
C VAL A 181 2.31 -21.22 1.59
N ASN A 182 3.36 -21.82 2.16
CA ASN A 182 4.51 -21.05 2.64
C ASN A 182 5.19 -20.31 1.47
N TYR A 183 5.66 -19.08 1.69
CA TYR A 183 6.31 -18.27 0.67
C TYR A 183 7.42 -19.01 -0.09
N SER A 184 8.23 -19.84 0.58
CA SER A 184 9.30 -20.60 -0.08
C SER A 184 8.80 -21.69 -1.02
N ALA A 185 7.56 -22.15 -0.84
CA ALA A 185 6.90 -23.18 -1.64
C ALA A 185 5.85 -22.61 -2.61
N PHE A 186 5.57 -21.31 -2.55
CA PHE A 186 4.58 -20.67 -3.41
C PHE A 186 5.10 -20.65 -4.86
N ASN A 187 4.29 -21.17 -5.80
CA ASN A 187 4.67 -21.26 -7.20
C ASN A 187 4.41 -19.91 -7.90
N ILE A 188 5.35 -18.98 -7.71
CA ILE A 188 5.31 -17.64 -8.29
C ILE A 188 5.24 -17.72 -9.81
N ALA A 189 6.09 -18.55 -10.43
CA ALA A 189 6.18 -18.66 -11.88
C ALA A 189 4.84 -19.03 -12.51
N SER A 190 4.15 -20.05 -11.98
CA SER A 190 2.80 -20.42 -12.42
C SER A 190 1.79 -19.30 -12.15
N PHE A 191 1.88 -18.65 -10.98
CA PHE A 191 0.96 -17.58 -10.61
C PHE A 191 0.97 -16.40 -11.57
N VAL A 192 2.15 -15.96 -12.04
CA VAL A 192 2.31 -14.81 -12.95
C VAL A 192 2.54 -15.17 -14.41
N ASN A 193 2.27 -16.43 -14.80
CA ASN A 193 2.42 -16.88 -16.19
C ASN A 193 1.24 -16.42 -17.09
N TYR A 194 0.98 -15.12 -17.12
CA TYR A 194 0.05 -14.47 -18.03
C TYR A 194 0.57 -13.05 -18.21
N GLY A 195 1.11 -12.75 -19.38
CA GLY A 195 1.69 -11.46 -19.72
C GLY A 195 3.09 -11.54 -20.33
N SER A 196 3.44 -10.50 -21.11
CA SER A 196 4.73 -10.42 -21.80
C SER A 196 5.91 -10.21 -20.83
N HIS A 197 7.11 -10.64 -21.22
CA HIS A 197 8.35 -10.39 -20.47
C HIS A 197 8.83 -8.94 -20.58
N HIS A 198 8.53 -8.29 -21.70
CA HIS A 198 8.95 -6.93 -22.00
C HIS A 198 7.75 -6.14 -22.52
N TYR A 199 7.64 -4.90 -22.05
CA TYR A 199 6.63 -3.96 -22.48
C TYR A 199 7.35 -2.68 -22.89
N ASP A 200 7.38 -2.40 -24.20
CA ASP A 200 7.87 -1.12 -24.71
C ASP A 200 6.71 -0.13 -24.70
N LYS A 201 6.77 0.87 -23.83
CA LYS A 201 5.80 1.98 -23.78
C LYS A 201 6.18 3.11 -24.74
N HIS A 202 7.01 2.84 -25.75
CA HIS A 202 7.65 3.88 -26.56
C HIS A 202 8.60 4.76 -25.71
N GLU A 203 9.21 4.21 -24.67
CA GLU A 203 10.15 4.97 -23.83
C GLU A 203 11.47 5.28 -24.56
N LYS A 204 11.73 4.59 -25.68
CA LYS A 204 12.82 4.93 -26.61
C LYS A 204 12.54 6.21 -27.41
N ASP A 205 11.29 6.66 -27.45
CA ASP A 205 10.86 7.90 -28.10
C ASP A 205 10.92 9.09 -27.12
N LEU A 206 11.35 8.86 -25.87
CA LEU A 206 11.72 9.94 -24.96
C LEU A 206 13.06 10.54 -25.41
N GLU A 207 13.08 11.86 -25.55
CA GLU A 207 14.30 12.60 -25.92
C GLU A 207 15.51 12.16 -25.08
N PRO A 208 16.71 12.02 -25.68
CA PRO A 208 17.91 11.52 -24.99
C PRO A 208 18.21 12.22 -23.66
N GLU A 209 17.93 13.52 -23.55
CA GLU A 209 18.08 14.30 -22.31
C GLU A 209 17.12 13.85 -21.20
N THR A 210 15.89 13.46 -21.56
CA THR A 210 14.90 12.93 -20.62
C THR A 210 15.38 11.57 -20.08
N MET A 211 15.92 10.72 -20.95
CA MET A 211 16.48 9.43 -20.56
C MET A 211 17.75 9.57 -19.70
N ALA A 212 18.61 10.54 -20.00
CA ALA A 212 19.79 10.86 -19.19
C ALA A 212 19.39 11.34 -17.79
N ASN A 213 18.39 12.24 -17.69
CA ASN A 213 17.88 12.75 -16.43
C ASN A 213 17.21 11.65 -15.58
N ILE A 214 16.41 10.76 -16.18
CA ILE A 214 15.78 9.65 -15.44
C ILE A 214 16.84 8.66 -14.92
N ARG A 215 17.89 8.37 -15.71
CA ARG A 215 18.99 7.47 -15.30
C ARG A 215 19.88 8.08 -14.22
N ALA A 216 20.02 9.41 -14.21
CA ALA A 216 20.83 10.13 -13.24
C ALA A 216 20.21 10.19 -11.83
N HIS A 217 18.90 9.94 -11.70
CA HIS A 217 18.21 9.91 -10.40
C HIS A 217 17.96 8.46 -9.99
N ASN A 218 19.01 7.78 -9.56
CA ASN A 218 18.86 6.43 -9.02
C ASN A 218 18.14 6.53 -7.67
N LEU A 219 17.40 5.49 -7.28
CA LEU A 219 16.72 5.41 -5.97
C LEU A 219 17.70 5.58 -4.80
N ARG A 220 19.00 5.33 -5.03
CA ARG A 220 20.09 5.57 -4.09
C ARG A 220 20.38 7.06 -3.87
N ASP A 221 20.25 7.90 -4.91
CA ASP A 221 20.58 9.33 -4.82
C ASP A 221 19.47 10.10 -4.08
N VAL A 222 18.21 9.68 -4.28
CA VAL A 222 17.02 10.22 -3.57
C VAL A 222 17.02 9.88 -2.07
N LEU A 223 17.71 8.82 -1.65
CA LEU A 223 17.83 8.44 -0.23
C LEU A 223 18.98 9.17 0.48
N HIS A 224 19.86 9.86 -0.25
CA HIS A 224 21.03 10.54 0.29
C HIS A 224 21.01 12.07 0.16
N GLU A 225 20.09 12.67 -0.59
CA GLU A 225 19.94 14.13 -0.61
C GLU A 225 19.18 14.64 0.62
N THR A 226 19.94 14.90 1.67
CA THR A 226 19.65 15.96 2.62
C THR A 226 19.69 17.32 1.91
N GLY A 227 18.56 18.04 1.85
CA GLY A 227 18.55 19.50 1.70
C GLY A 227 17.79 20.04 0.49
N ASP A 228 16.49 20.27 0.64
CA ASP A 228 15.90 21.62 0.75
C ASP A 228 14.37 21.53 0.88
N PRO A 229 13.71 22.50 1.56
CA PRO A 229 12.27 22.45 1.80
C PRO A 229 11.48 22.65 0.50
N VAL A 230 10.63 21.67 0.18
CA VAL A 230 9.63 21.76 -0.90
C VAL A 230 8.78 23.04 -0.73
N PRO A 231 8.61 23.87 -1.78
CA PRO A 231 7.75 25.05 -1.71
C PRO A 231 6.31 24.66 -1.36
N LYS A 232 5.75 25.32 -0.35
CA LYS A 232 4.36 25.11 0.08
C LYS A 232 3.40 25.41 -1.07
N ALA A 233 2.68 24.39 -1.54
CA ALA A 233 1.56 24.56 -2.46
C ALA A 233 0.48 25.45 -1.81
N LYS A 234 0.05 26.49 -2.53
CA LYS A 234 -1.09 27.33 -2.14
C LYS A 234 -2.37 26.50 -2.27
N VAL A 235 -3.00 26.23 -1.13
CA VAL A 235 -4.32 25.59 -1.07
C VAL A 235 -5.39 26.62 -1.42
N THR A 236 -6.06 26.44 -2.55
CA THR A 236 -7.34 27.10 -2.85
C THR A 236 -8.47 26.35 -2.14
N ASN A 237 -9.21 27.08 -1.30
CA ASN A 237 -10.36 26.58 -0.56
C ASN A 237 -11.50 26.17 -1.52
N VAL A 238 -11.99 24.95 -1.39
CA VAL A 238 -13.33 24.56 -1.85
C VAL A 238 -14.09 24.05 -0.63
N ALA A 239 -15.22 24.70 -0.35
CA ALA A 239 -16.09 24.40 0.78
C ALA A 239 -16.96 23.17 0.49
N ALA A 240 -17.10 22.27 1.47
CA ALA A 240 -18.23 21.35 1.56
C ALA A 240 -18.51 20.97 3.03
N SER A 241 -19.78 20.66 3.26
CA SER A 241 -20.62 20.66 4.47
C SER A 241 -20.22 19.75 5.64
N LYS A 242 -20.57 20.20 6.86
CA LYS A 242 -20.51 19.48 8.15
C LYS A 242 -21.71 18.53 8.35
N PRO A 243 -21.55 17.47 9.16
CA PRO A 243 -22.54 17.07 10.14
C PRO A 243 -22.07 17.33 11.57
N ALA A 244 -23.05 17.47 12.46
CA ALA A 244 -22.96 18.09 13.77
C ALA A 244 -22.33 17.21 14.86
N THR A 245 -21.50 17.84 15.72
CA THR A 245 -21.51 17.68 17.19
C THR A 245 -20.85 18.92 17.77
N SER A 246 -21.53 19.57 18.73
CA SER A 246 -21.18 20.88 19.28
C SER A 246 -20.12 20.77 20.38
N TYR A 247 -19.12 21.66 20.29
CA TYR A 247 -18.34 22.13 21.43
C TYR A 247 -18.41 23.67 21.44
N PRO A 248 -18.31 24.31 22.62
CA PRO A 248 -18.66 25.71 22.81
C PRO A 248 -17.85 26.65 21.90
N ASN A 249 -18.57 27.64 21.35
CA ASN A 249 -18.03 28.73 20.54
C ASN A 249 -16.85 29.42 21.25
N MET A 250 -15.64 29.18 20.78
CA MET A 250 -14.53 30.11 20.94
C MET A 250 -14.13 30.60 19.55
N ILE A 251 -14.49 31.85 19.25
CA ILE A 251 -14.03 32.58 18.07
C ILE A 251 -12.58 32.98 18.33
N ALA A 252 -11.67 32.02 18.19
CA ALA A 252 -10.22 32.24 18.24
C ALA A 252 -9.63 31.97 16.86
N LYS A 253 -8.59 32.72 16.47
CA LYS A 253 -7.92 32.50 15.17
C LYS A 253 -7.33 31.07 15.13
N PRO A 254 -7.20 30.41 13.97
CA PRO A 254 -6.73 29.01 13.91
C PRO A 254 -5.44 28.72 14.69
N LYS A 255 -4.51 29.69 14.73
CA LYS A 255 -3.25 29.59 15.50
C LYS A 255 -3.42 29.70 17.02
N GLU A 256 -4.44 30.40 17.52
CA GLU A 256 -4.73 30.50 18.96
C GLU A 256 -5.38 29.23 19.49
N VAL A 257 -6.22 28.59 18.68
CA VAL A 257 -6.83 27.29 18.99
C VAL A 257 -5.73 26.22 19.12
N GLU A 258 -4.79 26.16 18.19
CA GLU A 258 -3.67 25.20 18.23
C GLU A 258 -2.82 25.39 19.50
N LYS A 259 -2.46 26.63 19.84
CA LYS A 259 -1.68 26.92 21.04
C LYS A 259 -2.41 26.47 22.32
N THR A 260 -3.70 26.76 22.42
CA THR A 260 -4.53 26.38 23.58
C THR A 260 -4.62 24.86 23.72
N MET A 261 -4.71 24.14 22.61
CA MET A 261 -4.72 22.67 22.60
C MET A 261 -3.37 22.08 23.00
N VAL A 262 -2.26 22.65 22.52
CA VAL A 262 -0.90 22.24 22.92
C VAL A 262 -0.69 22.43 24.42
N ASP A 263 -1.08 23.58 24.96
CA ASP A 263 -0.98 23.87 26.39
C ASP A 263 -1.85 22.90 27.22
N GLY A 264 -3.07 22.63 26.75
CA GLY A 264 -3.97 21.64 27.35
C GLY A 264 -3.38 20.23 27.36
N PHE A 265 -2.77 19.80 26.25
CA PHE A 265 -2.07 18.52 26.15
C PHE A 265 -1.00 18.37 27.23
N TRP A 266 -0.10 19.36 27.35
CA TRP A 266 0.98 19.30 28.34
C TRP A 266 0.46 19.32 29.77
N GLY A 267 -0.65 20.03 30.03
CA GLY A 267 -1.36 20.00 31.31
C GLY A 267 -1.84 18.59 31.68
N TYR A 268 -2.42 17.86 30.73
CA TYR A 268 -2.86 16.47 30.95
C TYR A 268 -1.69 15.49 31.07
N ALA A 269 -0.70 15.60 30.18
CA ALA A 269 0.47 14.71 30.17
C ALA A 269 1.27 14.80 31.48
N ARG A 270 1.49 16.00 32.02
CA ARG A 270 2.19 16.19 33.31
C ARG A 270 1.43 15.57 34.49
N LYS A 271 0.10 15.52 34.42
CA LYS A 271 -0.75 14.88 35.44
C LYS A 271 -0.90 13.37 35.24
N GLY A 272 -0.31 12.81 34.19
CA GLY A 272 -0.50 11.40 33.82
C GLY A 272 -1.91 11.06 33.30
N ASP A 273 -2.74 12.05 32.95
CA ASP A 273 -4.07 11.83 32.37
C ASP A 273 -3.94 11.52 30.88
N TRP A 274 -3.45 10.32 30.59
CA TRP A 274 -3.15 9.87 29.22
C TRP A 274 -4.40 9.80 28.35
N VAL A 275 -5.58 9.58 28.93
CA VAL A 275 -6.84 9.51 28.17
C VAL A 275 -7.23 10.87 27.62
N LYS A 276 -7.11 11.94 28.41
CA LYS A 276 -7.37 13.29 27.90
C LYS A 276 -6.25 13.78 26.99
N ALA A 277 -4.99 13.48 27.31
CA ALA A 277 -3.86 13.79 26.44
C ALA A 277 -4.02 13.14 25.06
N ASP A 278 -4.43 11.87 24.99
CA ASP A 278 -4.61 11.14 23.74
C ASP A 278 -5.73 11.72 22.87
N ARG A 279 -6.83 12.17 23.50
CA ARG A 279 -7.91 12.87 22.79
C ARG A 279 -7.42 14.15 22.11
N VAL A 280 -6.61 14.96 22.80
CA VAL A 280 -6.02 16.16 22.21
C VAL A 280 -5.07 15.81 21.06
N ALA A 281 -4.23 14.79 21.23
CA ALA A 281 -3.31 14.33 20.19
C ALA A 281 -4.04 13.84 18.93
N ASN A 282 -5.12 13.05 19.08
CA ASN A 282 -5.93 12.58 17.96
C ASN A 282 -6.62 13.73 17.21
N TYR A 283 -7.16 14.71 17.96
CA TYR A 283 -7.74 15.90 17.35
C TYR A 283 -6.70 16.66 16.50
N MET A 284 -5.46 16.80 17.00
CA MET A 284 -4.39 17.46 16.26
C MET A 284 -4.00 16.71 14.99
N LEU A 285 -3.95 15.37 15.03
CA LEU A 285 -3.70 14.55 13.84
C LEU A 285 -4.81 14.69 12.79
N GLU A 286 -6.07 14.79 13.22
CA GLU A 286 -7.21 14.93 12.31
C GLU A 286 -7.28 16.33 11.68
N LYS A 287 -7.09 17.39 12.48
CA LYS A 287 -7.22 18.78 12.00
C LYS A 287 -5.96 19.32 11.34
N SER A 288 -4.81 18.71 11.57
CA SER A 288 -3.53 19.15 11.01
C SER A 288 -2.63 17.96 10.65
N PRO A 289 -3.07 17.08 9.72
CA PRO A 289 -2.36 15.84 9.39
C PRO A 289 -0.96 16.07 8.78
N GLY A 290 -0.71 17.26 8.21
CA GLY A 290 0.60 17.66 7.71
C GLY A 290 1.51 18.33 8.74
N SER A 291 1.06 18.51 9.98
CA SER A 291 1.83 19.12 11.07
C SER A 291 2.48 18.03 11.93
N PRO A 292 3.75 18.21 12.37
CA PRO A 292 4.38 17.26 13.28
C PRO A 292 3.68 17.17 14.65
N THR A 293 2.97 18.22 15.08
CA THR A 293 2.43 18.41 16.45
C THR A 293 1.66 17.20 16.99
N GLY A 294 0.75 16.61 16.20
CA GLY A 294 -0.03 15.46 16.64
C GLY A 294 0.84 14.21 16.88
N HIS A 295 1.85 14.00 16.04
CA HIS A 295 2.81 12.91 16.22
C HIS A 295 3.75 13.16 17.41
N GLU A 296 4.16 14.40 17.66
CA GLU A 296 4.94 14.75 18.86
C GLU A 296 4.19 14.38 20.14
N MET A 297 2.91 14.74 20.22
CA MET A 297 2.05 14.43 21.36
C MET A 297 1.89 12.92 21.57
N LYS A 298 1.62 12.16 20.50
CA LYS A 298 1.52 10.69 20.57
C LYS A 298 2.82 10.03 21.01
N ALA A 299 3.97 10.54 20.57
CA ALA A 299 5.26 10.03 21.00
C ALA A 299 5.45 10.17 22.51
N VAL A 300 5.07 11.32 23.09
CA VAL A 300 5.14 11.58 24.53
C VAL A 300 4.19 10.66 25.30
N ILE A 301 2.94 10.50 24.85
CA ILE A 301 1.97 9.60 25.49
C ILE A 301 2.48 8.16 25.48
N ALA A 302 2.90 7.66 24.32
CA ALA A 302 3.36 6.29 24.16
C ALA A 302 4.60 6.04 25.03
N TYR A 303 5.54 6.99 25.07
CA TYR A 303 6.74 6.89 25.90
C TYR A 303 6.40 6.89 27.39
N GLY A 304 5.50 7.78 27.84
CA GLY A 304 5.03 7.84 29.23
C GLY A 304 4.30 6.57 29.69
N LYS A 305 3.69 5.83 28.75
CA LYS A 305 3.04 4.53 28.98
C LYS A 305 3.96 3.33 28.78
N ALA A 306 5.27 3.54 28.63
CA ALA A 306 6.27 2.51 28.34
C ALA A 306 6.00 1.69 27.07
N ARG A 307 5.30 2.27 26.08
CA ARG A 307 5.03 1.64 24.78
C ARG A 307 6.10 2.06 23.77
N TYR A 308 7.31 1.54 23.94
CA TYR A 308 8.48 2.06 23.24
C TYR A 308 8.42 1.92 21.72
N ALA A 309 7.81 0.85 21.18
CA ALA A 309 7.63 0.70 19.73
C ALA A 309 6.69 1.78 19.15
N GLU A 310 5.56 2.04 19.82
CA GLU A 310 4.60 3.10 19.44
C GLU A 310 5.26 4.49 19.57
N ALA A 311 6.03 4.71 20.64
CA ALA A 311 6.80 5.94 20.85
C ALA A 311 7.87 6.16 19.77
N TYR A 312 8.57 5.10 19.34
CA TYR A 312 9.52 5.16 18.24
C TYR A 312 8.84 5.56 16.93
N PHE A 313 7.72 4.91 16.60
CA PHE A 313 6.96 5.21 15.39
C PHE A 313 6.49 6.66 15.32
N HIS A 314 5.90 7.18 16.40
CA HIS A 314 5.39 8.55 16.41
C HIS A 314 6.51 9.60 16.43
N SER A 315 7.58 9.39 17.19
CA SER A 315 8.73 10.31 17.21
C SER A 315 9.45 10.36 15.86
N TYR A 316 9.61 9.22 15.18
CA TYR A 316 10.16 9.16 13.82
C TYR A 316 9.32 9.95 12.83
N ASN A 317 7.99 9.76 12.83
CA ASN A 317 7.09 10.50 11.93
C ASN A 317 7.11 12.00 12.19
N ALA A 318 7.14 12.44 13.46
CA ALA A 318 7.27 13.85 13.81
C ALA A 318 8.57 14.45 13.26
N ILE A 319 9.71 13.78 13.43
CA ILE A 319 11.02 14.23 12.91
C ILE A 319 11.00 14.31 11.38
N ARG A 320 10.44 13.30 10.70
CA ARG A 320 10.28 13.29 9.24
C ARG A 320 9.41 14.44 8.73
N MET A 321 8.42 14.86 9.52
CA MET A 321 7.56 16.02 9.26
C MET A 321 8.21 17.35 9.66
N GLY A 322 9.49 17.36 10.05
CA GLY A 322 10.26 18.56 10.35
C GLY A 322 10.27 18.96 11.82
N SER A 323 9.79 18.12 12.75
CA SER A 323 9.96 18.37 14.18
C SER A 323 11.43 18.50 14.54
N LYS A 324 11.77 19.57 15.25
CA LYS A 324 13.09 19.80 15.86
C LYS A 324 13.04 19.79 17.38
N HIS A 325 11.92 19.34 17.96
CA HIS A 325 11.71 19.43 19.40
C HIS A 325 12.67 18.48 20.15
N PRO A 326 13.55 18.97 21.05
CA PRO A 326 14.58 18.14 21.69
C PRO A 326 14.04 16.92 22.42
N THR A 327 12.89 17.05 23.10
CA THR A 327 12.18 15.93 23.76
C THR A 327 11.85 14.80 22.78
N ILE A 328 11.41 15.13 21.56
CA ILE A 328 10.98 14.14 20.58
C ILE A 328 12.18 13.41 19.98
N VAL A 329 13.27 14.14 19.72
CA VAL A 329 14.56 13.54 19.33
C VAL A 329 15.07 12.60 20.42
N GLY A 330 14.99 13.01 21.69
CA GLY A 330 15.36 12.18 22.83
C GLY A 330 14.50 10.92 22.96
N ILE A 331 13.17 11.04 22.77
CA ILE A 331 12.25 9.90 22.77
C ILE A 331 12.59 8.94 21.63
N TYR A 332 12.84 9.43 20.42
CA TYR A 332 13.22 8.62 19.26
C TYR A 332 14.46 7.77 19.57
N GLN A 333 15.53 8.39 20.08
CA GLN A 333 16.77 7.70 20.41
C GLN A 333 16.58 6.63 21.49
N LYS A 334 15.89 6.96 22.59
CA LYS A 334 15.67 6.04 23.71
C LYS A 334 14.76 4.86 23.31
N SER A 335 13.67 5.15 22.61
CA SER A 335 12.73 4.13 22.15
C SER A 335 13.34 3.21 21.09
N ARG A 336 14.25 3.71 20.24
CA ARG A 336 14.97 2.87 19.27
C ARG A 336 15.78 1.77 19.97
N THR A 337 16.53 2.14 21.01
CA THR A 337 17.32 1.19 21.79
C THR A 337 16.41 0.21 22.55
N ALA A 338 15.37 0.70 23.21
CA ALA A 338 14.43 -0.15 23.95
C ALA A 338 13.69 -1.15 23.05
N ALA A 339 13.26 -0.74 21.86
CA ALA A 339 12.61 -1.61 20.89
C ALA A 339 13.57 -2.69 20.34
N SER A 340 14.85 -2.36 20.15
CA SER A 340 15.86 -3.33 19.70
C SER A 340 16.20 -4.40 20.75
N SER A 341 16.08 -4.07 22.04
CA SER A 341 16.34 -5.00 23.14
C SER A 341 15.17 -5.94 23.41
N ALA A 342 13.93 -5.54 23.12
CA ALA A 342 12.74 -6.37 23.29
C ALA A 342 12.55 -7.42 22.17
N ALA A 343 13.31 -7.29 21.07
CA ALA A 343 13.28 -8.21 19.93
C ALA A 343 14.35 -9.32 20.03
N LYS A 344 15.16 -9.31 21.09
CA LYS A 344 16.07 -10.39 21.49
C LYS A 344 15.44 -11.15 22.64
#